data_AF-A0A6T6AU01-F1
#
_entry.id   AF-A0A6T6AU01-F1
#
_cell.length_a   1.000
_cell.length_b   1.000
_cell.length_c   1.000
_cell.angle_alpha   90.00
_cell.angle_beta   90.00
_cell.angle_gamma   90.00
#
_symmetry.space_group_name_H-M   'P 1'
#
loop_
_entity.id
_entity.type
_entity.pdbx_description
1 polymer ?
#
loop_
_entity_poly.entity_id
_entity_poly.type
_entity_poly.pdbx_seq_one_letter_code
_entity_poly.pdbx_strand_id
1 'polypeptide(L)'
;METKTLLSLTLMVAMLVSHHIAAVAPPKVFSATAANAIGLEAVTELFEDKLGGVNNENNPGPLTTGYREINWDAPIVPFNMPGNFFRATVTRGLQVIAKQGKFAVSNDPNTHDNRFSTFLGQYPGIFKTFSPQRLFTPVLENKMWIRFFVPGTNKALGQNLPALVRGFGIIFTDVDFYGKTKLILFDQYDRKIGVYNAQPKNNGLTFLGVILEKTDPRGIKRVRVILGNAKVGFRDGAAYDVVTMDNFFYGEPIAVSHW
;
A
#
# COMPACT_ATOMS: atom_id res chain seq x y z
N MET A 1 41.55 -57.25 -48.76
CA MET A 1 40.18 -56.96 -49.22
C MET A 1 39.28 -57.97 -48.53
N GLU A 2 38.43 -57.66 -47.55
CA GLU A 2 37.77 -56.42 -47.18
C GLU A 2 37.62 -56.33 -45.65
N THR A 3 37.62 -55.09 -45.18
CA THR A 3 37.46 -54.61 -43.82
C THR A 3 35.99 -54.73 -43.38
N LYS A 4 35.72 -55.24 -42.17
CA LYS A 4 34.42 -55.02 -41.50
C LYS A 4 34.63 -54.25 -40.20
N THR A 5 34.38 -52.96 -40.32
CA THR A 5 34.41 -51.95 -39.27
C THR A 5 33.19 -52.12 -38.36
N LEU A 6 33.41 -52.27 -37.05
CA LEU A 6 32.37 -52.20 -36.03
C LEU A 6 31.95 -50.74 -35.82
N LEU A 7 30.69 -50.40 -36.13
CA LEU A 7 30.08 -49.15 -35.69
C LEU A 7 29.42 -49.36 -34.33
N SER A 8 29.97 -48.72 -33.29
CA SER A 8 29.30 -48.54 -32.01
C SER A 8 28.28 -47.40 -32.14
N LEU A 9 26.99 -47.70 -31.92
CA LEU A 9 25.92 -46.71 -31.94
C LEU A 9 25.58 -46.29 -30.50
N THR A 10 26.10 -45.17 -30.06
CA THR A 10 25.77 -44.58 -28.76
C THR A 10 24.42 -43.88 -28.86
N LEU A 11 23.38 -44.45 -28.24
CA LEU A 11 22.04 -43.87 -28.19
C LEU A 11 22.01 -42.71 -27.17
N MET A 12 22.00 -41.48 -27.65
CA MET A 12 21.87 -40.28 -26.81
C MET A 12 20.38 -39.99 -26.57
N VAL A 13 19.86 -40.39 -25.41
CA VAL A 13 18.49 -40.07 -25.00
C VAL A 13 18.44 -38.61 -24.56
N ALA A 14 17.87 -37.74 -25.39
CA ALA A 14 17.56 -36.37 -25.01
C ALA A 14 16.33 -36.36 -24.10
N MET A 15 16.54 -36.25 -22.78
CA MET A 15 15.47 -35.89 -21.85
C MET A 15 15.06 -34.43 -22.10
N LEU A 16 13.94 -34.22 -22.80
CA LEU A 16 13.25 -32.93 -22.78
C LEU A 16 12.74 -32.68 -21.35
N VAL A 17 13.43 -31.81 -20.60
CA VAL A 17 12.92 -31.30 -19.33
C VAL A 17 11.89 -30.22 -19.66
N SER A 18 10.62 -30.62 -19.67
CA SER A 18 9.47 -29.72 -19.77
C SER A 18 9.43 -28.81 -18.54
N HIS A 19 10.06 -27.63 -18.62
CA HIS A 19 9.97 -26.60 -17.58
C HIS A 19 8.53 -26.10 -17.53
N HIS A 20 7.72 -26.66 -16.63
CA HIS A 20 6.43 -26.09 -16.28
C HIS A 20 6.69 -24.78 -15.54
N ILE A 21 6.54 -23.66 -16.23
CA ILE A 21 6.42 -22.36 -15.58
C ILE A 21 5.06 -22.39 -14.87
N ALA A 22 5.07 -22.63 -13.55
CA ALA A 22 3.88 -22.53 -12.74
C ALA A 22 3.31 -21.10 -12.89
N ALA A 23 2.07 -20.99 -13.35
CA ALA A 23 1.40 -19.70 -13.46
C ALA A 23 1.23 -19.08 -12.07
N VAL A 24 1.72 -17.85 -11.88
CA VAL A 24 1.51 -17.12 -10.62
C VAL A 24 0.03 -16.76 -10.51
N ALA A 25 -0.60 -17.12 -9.40
CA ALA A 25 -2.00 -16.80 -9.15
C ALA A 25 -2.25 -15.29 -9.24
N PRO A 26 -3.41 -14.86 -9.76
CA PRO A 26 -3.75 -13.45 -9.81
C PRO A 26 -3.89 -12.89 -8.37
N PRO A 27 -3.48 -11.64 -8.13
CA PRO A 27 -3.72 -10.99 -6.83
C PRO A 27 -5.20 -10.95 -6.47
N LYS A 28 -5.52 -11.15 -5.19
CA LYS A 28 -6.87 -11.01 -4.65
C LYS A 28 -7.13 -9.56 -4.25
N VAL A 29 -8.33 -9.07 -4.56
CA VAL A 29 -8.77 -7.70 -4.28
C VAL A 29 -9.89 -7.74 -3.24
N PHE A 30 -9.77 -6.87 -2.25
CA PHE A 30 -10.76 -6.63 -1.20
C PHE A 30 -11.22 -5.20 -1.34
N SER A 31 -12.52 -4.98 -1.51
CA SER A 31 -13.04 -3.62 -1.65
C SER A 31 -14.47 -3.53 -1.15
N ALA A 32 -14.76 -2.44 -0.45
CA ALA A 32 -16.12 -2.06 -0.06
C ALA A 32 -16.20 -0.54 0.04
N THR A 33 -17.43 -0.04 0.04
CA THR A 33 -17.74 1.38 0.24
C THR A 33 -18.77 1.52 1.34
N ALA A 34 -18.65 2.55 2.18
CA ALA A 34 -19.60 2.80 3.26
C ALA A 34 -19.76 4.29 3.54
N ALA A 35 -20.83 4.66 4.24
CA ALA A 35 -21.03 6.03 4.70
C ALA A 35 -20.11 6.39 5.89
N ASN A 36 -19.62 5.39 6.63
CA ASN A 36 -18.81 5.54 7.84
C ASN A 36 -17.97 4.26 8.08
N ALA A 37 -17.14 4.28 9.12
CA ALA A 37 -16.19 3.21 9.43
C ALA A 37 -16.87 1.83 9.66
N ILE A 38 -18.01 1.81 10.34
CA ILE A 38 -18.76 0.58 10.69
C ILE A 38 -19.05 -0.26 9.44
N GLY A 39 -19.46 0.39 8.34
CA GLY A 39 -19.75 -0.33 7.10
C GLY A 39 -18.53 -0.91 6.38
N LEU A 40 -17.30 -0.63 6.83
CA LEU A 40 -16.07 -1.20 6.29
C LEU A 40 -15.44 -2.28 7.20
N GLU A 41 -15.87 -2.41 8.46
CA GLU A 41 -15.28 -3.33 9.46
C GLU A 41 -15.11 -4.75 8.90
N ALA A 42 -16.17 -5.33 8.33
CA ALA A 42 -16.13 -6.69 7.82
C ALA A 42 -15.10 -6.91 6.69
N VAL A 43 -14.88 -5.91 5.82
CA VAL A 43 -13.90 -6.05 4.73
C VAL A 43 -12.47 -5.80 5.21
N THR A 44 -12.28 -4.89 6.17
CA THR A 44 -10.97 -4.61 6.76
C THR A 44 -10.51 -5.79 7.62
N GLU A 45 -11.37 -6.32 8.49
CA GLU A 45 -11.07 -7.51 9.31
C GLU A 45 -10.68 -8.71 8.43
N LEU A 46 -11.47 -8.97 7.38
CA LEU A 46 -11.14 -10.03 6.43
C LEU A 46 -9.78 -9.79 5.75
N PHE A 47 -9.44 -8.55 5.42
CA PHE A 47 -8.14 -8.23 4.83
C PHE A 47 -7.00 -8.40 5.83
N GLU A 48 -7.17 -7.94 7.06
CA GLU A 48 -6.21 -8.08 8.16
C GLU A 48 -5.92 -9.55 8.47
N ASP A 49 -6.95 -10.39 8.56
CA ASP A 49 -6.84 -11.85 8.65
C ASP A 49 -6.02 -12.43 7.50
N LYS A 50 -6.29 -11.95 6.28
CA LYS A 50 -5.54 -12.38 5.11
C LYS A 50 -4.10 -11.91 5.13
N LEU A 51 -3.77 -10.79 5.76
CA LEU A 51 -2.40 -10.29 5.94
C LEU A 51 -1.63 -11.05 7.03
N GLY A 52 -2.32 -11.51 8.08
CA GLY A 52 -1.73 -12.28 9.16
C GLY A 52 -2.45 -12.19 10.51
N GLY A 53 -3.59 -11.49 10.57
CA GLY A 53 -4.46 -11.39 11.75
C GLY A 53 -4.01 -10.34 12.75
N VAL A 54 -2.83 -10.51 13.36
CA VAL A 54 -2.38 -9.63 14.45
C VAL A 54 -1.69 -8.37 13.93
N ASN A 55 -2.04 -7.20 14.45
CA ASN A 55 -1.31 -5.95 14.21
C ASN A 55 0.01 -5.97 15.00
N ASN A 56 1.13 -5.92 14.30
CA ASN A 56 2.48 -5.98 14.85
C ASN A 56 2.93 -4.66 15.48
N GLU A 57 2.12 -3.60 15.39
CA GLU A 57 2.35 -2.29 15.97
C GLU A 57 3.78 -1.77 15.69
N ASN A 58 4.51 -1.37 16.74
CA ASN A 58 5.85 -0.82 16.69
C ASN A 58 6.93 -1.86 16.99
N ASN A 59 6.58 -3.14 17.11
CA ASN A 59 7.55 -4.19 17.40
C ASN A 59 8.62 -4.24 16.29
N PRO A 60 9.91 -4.35 16.62
CA PRO A 60 10.96 -4.56 15.63
C PRO A 60 10.68 -5.82 14.80
N GLY A 61 10.92 -5.73 13.49
CA GLY A 61 10.69 -6.80 12.54
C GLY A 61 12.01 -7.34 11.94
N PRO A 62 11.91 -8.28 11.00
CA PRO A 62 10.66 -8.87 10.52
C PRO A 62 10.08 -9.85 11.54
N LEU A 63 8.76 -9.83 11.71
CA LEU A 63 8.04 -10.86 12.47
C LEU A 63 7.56 -11.99 11.54
N THR A 64 7.26 -13.17 12.11
CA THR A 64 6.89 -14.36 11.33
C THR A 64 5.47 -14.32 10.78
N THR A 65 4.59 -13.55 11.42
CA THR A 65 3.17 -13.39 11.06
C THR A 65 2.72 -11.96 11.35
N GLY A 66 1.46 -11.67 11.05
CA GLY A 66 0.84 -10.38 11.31
C GLY A 66 0.95 -9.36 10.19
N TYR A 67 0.40 -8.19 10.46
CA TYR A 67 0.35 -7.05 9.58
C TYR A 67 0.74 -5.78 10.33
N ARG A 68 0.83 -4.66 9.61
CA ARG A 68 1.02 -3.35 10.19
C ARG A 68 -0.01 -2.39 9.64
N GLU A 69 -0.44 -1.51 10.53
CA GLU A 69 -1.34 -0.42 10.21
C GLU A 69 -0.58 0.91 10.29
N ILE A 70 -0.93 1.92 9.50
CA ILE A 70 -0.62 3.32 9.81
C ILE A 70 -1.92 4.00 10.19
N ASN A 71 -1.95 4.51 11.41
CA ASN A 71 -2.96 5.45 11.90
C ASN A 71 -2.29 6.82 12.08
N TRP A 72 -2.98 7.88 11.64
CA TRP A 72 -2.53 9.26 11.71
C TRP A 72 -2.78 9.92 13.06
N ASP A 73 -3.61 9.30 13.92
CA ASP A 73 -4.16 9.87 15.14
C ASP A 73 -3.26 9.80 16.36
N ALA A 74 -2.20 8.99 16.35
CA ALA A 74 -1.30 8.90 17.50
C ALA A 74 -0.68 10.27 17.83
N PRO A 75 -0.68 10.73 19.10
CA PRO A 75 -0.19 12.06 19.48
C PRO A 75 1.25 12.38 19.04
N ILE A 76 2.06 11.34 18.84
CA ILE A 76 3.44 11.48 18.36
C ILE A 76 3.54 11.85 16.87
N VAL A 77 2.48 11.64 16.07
CA VAL A 77 2.43 12.01 14.65
C VAL A 77 2.31 13.53 14.57
N PRO A 78 3.35 14.24 14.13
CA PRO A 78 3.31 15.70 14.07
C PRO A 78 2.55 16.17 12.83
N PHE A 79 2.03 17.40 12.86
CA PHE A 79 1.35 18.02 11.71
C PHE A 79 2.26 18.09 10.47
N ASN A 80 3.51 18.55 10.66
CA ASN A 80 4.55 18.59 9.63
C ASN A 80 5.46 17.36 9.70
N MET A 81 4.88 16.18 9.46
CA MET A 81 5.59 14.91 9.54
C MET A 81 6.61 14.73 8.39
N PRO A 82 7.83 14.23 8.65
CA PRO A 82 8.75 13.86 7.57
C PRO A 82 8.30 12.54 6.91
N GLY A 83 8.52 12.38 5.60
CA GLY A 83 8.00 11.21 4.86
C GLY A 83 8.53 9.86 5.33
N ASN A 84 9.65 9.84 6.04
CA ASN A 84 10.25 8.65 6.65
C ASN A 84 9.83 8.44 8.10
N PHE A 85 8.87 9.18 8.67
CA PHE A 85 8.52 9.10 10.08
C PHE A 85 8.18 7.67 10.55
N PHE A 86 7.35 6.93 9.80
CA PHE A 86 6.99 5.53 10.09
C PHE A 86 8.08 4.51 9.77
N ARG A 87 9.27 4.97 9.36
CA ARG A 87 10.48 4.16 9.25
C ARG A 87 11.53 4.57 10.27
N ALA A 88 11.74 5.88 10.44
CA ALA A 88 12.88 6.48 11.12
C ALA A 88 12.56 6.99 12.52
N THR A 89 11.30 7.30 12.83
CA THR A 89 10.87 7.71 14.17
C THR A 89 10.12 6.58 14.85
N VAL A 90 9.05 6.11 14.20
CA VAL A 90 8.22 4.98 14.61
C VAL A 90 8.57 3.76 13.77
N THR A 91 8.74 2.60 14.40
CA THR A 91 9.23 1.36 13.80
C THR A 91 8.14 0.56 13.11
N ARG A 92 7.50 1.15 12.07
CA ARG A 92 6.46 0.47 11.27
C ARG A 92 6.90 0.11 9.85
N GLY A 93 8.08 0.56 9.41
CA GLY A 93 8.68 0.16 8.13
C GLY A 93 8.08 0.81 6.89
N LEU A 94 7.31 1.90 7.02
CA LEU A 94 6.69 2.59 5.89
C LEU A 94 7.36 3.95 5.62
N GLN A 95 7.60 4.26 4.35
CA GLN A 95 8.00 5.60 3.90
C GLN A 95 7.03 6.13 2.84
N VAL A 96 6.58 7.36 3.06
CA VAL A 96 5.85 8.20 2.11
C VAL A 96 6.83 8.99 1.25
N ILE A 97 6.56 9.03 -0.06
CA ILE A 97 7.27 9.89 -1.01
C ILE A 97 6.23 10.65 -1.82
N ALA A 98 6.05 11.93 -1.48
CA ALA A 98 5.26 12.89 -2.24
C ALA A 98 6.17 13.83 -3.04
N LYS A 99 5.61 14.57 -4.01
CA LYS A 99 6.36 15.59 -4.76
C LYS A 99 7.03 16.58 -3.81
N GLN A 100 8.35 16.73 -3.96
CA GLN A 100 9.19 17.57 -3.08
C GLN A 100 9.06 17.25 -1.58
N GLY A 101 8.64 16.03 -1.23
CA GLY A 101 8.39 15.63 0.16
C GLY A 101 7.22 16.33 0.82
N LYS A 102 6.32 16.97 0.06
CA LYS A 102 5.21 17.78 0.60
C LYS A 102 3.91 16.98 0.65
N PHE A 103 3.42 16.80 1.86
CA PHE A 103 2.13 16.22 2.21
C PHE A 103 1.65 16.84 3.53
N ALA A 104 0.41 16.57 3.92
CA ALA A 104 -0.17 17.04 5.17
C ALA A 104 -0.88 15.89 5.91
N VAL A 105 -0.82 15.97 7.24
CA VAL A 105 -1.71 15.26 8.15
C VAL A 105 -2.67 16.31 8.68
N SER A 106 -3.98 16.13 8.52
CA SER A 106 -4.96 17.07 9.07
C SER A 106 -4.96 17.02 10.60
N ASN A 107 -5.69 17.91 11.25
CA ASN A 107 -5.72 18.00 12.70
C ASN A 107 -7.11 17.69 13.28
N ASP A 108 -7.20 17.65 14.60
CA ASP A 108 -8.42 17.31 15.35
C ASP A 108 -9.53 18.37 15.15
N PRO A 109 -10.82 18.02 15.26
CA PRO A 109 -11.91 18.97 15.28
C PRO A 109 -11.69 19.97 16.41
N ASN A 110 -11.81 21.26 16.09
CA ASN A 110 -11.55 22.43 16.97
C ASN A 110 -10.09 22.88 17.06
N THR A 111 -9.18 22.27 16.31
CA THR A 111 -7.81 22.77 16.14
C THR A 111 -7.62 23.40 14.75
N HIS A 112 -6.42 23.91 14.47
CA HIS A 112 -6.04 24.37 13.14
C HIS A 112 -6.00 23.19 12.17
N ASP A 113 -6.74 23.29 11.06
CA ASP A 113 -6.78 22.31 9.95
C ASP A 113 -7.56 21.00 10.18
N ASN A 114 -8.75 21.07 10.80
CA ASN A 114 -9.70 19.95 10.81
C ASN A 114 -9.99 19.45 9.39
N ARG A 115 -9.61 18.20 9.08
CA ARG A 115 -9.82 17.55 7.77
C ARG A 115 -9.52 18.48 6.59
N PHE A 116 -8.35 19.11 6.64
CA PHE A 116 -7.82 19.99 5.59
C PHE A 116 -8.59 21.31 5.36
N SER A 117 -9.33 21.78 6.37
CA SER A 117 -10.11 23.03 6.29
C SER A 117 -9.29 24.27 5.94
N THR A 118 -7.97 24.26 6.15
CA THR A 118 -7.07 25.36 5.76
C THR A 118 -6.81 25.41 4.26
N PHE A 119 -6.93 24.29 3.55
CA PHE A 119 -6.90 24.26 2.09
C PHE A 119 -8.24 24.72 1.50
N LEU A 120 -9.34 24.21 2.05
CA LEU A 120 -10.69 24.63 1.68
C LEU A 120 -11.70 24.33 2.79
N GLY A 121 -12.40 25.35 3.27
CA GLY A 121 -13.29 25.24 4.44
C GLY A 121 -14.47 24.27 4.30
N GLN A 122 -14.80 23.81 3.09
CA GLN A 122 -15.88 22.85 2.84
C GLN A 122 -15.49 21.39 3.14
N TYR A 123 -14.19 21.08 3.20
CA TYR A 123 -13.69 19.70 3.30
C TYR A 123 -14.18 18.92 4.54
N PRO A 124 -14.35 19.52 5.74
CA PRO A 124 -14.96 18.83 6.87
C PRO A 124 -16.40 18.33 6.63
N GLY A 125 -17.13 18.89 5.65
CA GLY A 125 -18.44 18.38 5.27
C GLY A 125 -18.36 17.05 4.53
N ILE A 126 -17.31 16.88 3.72
CA ILE A 126 -17.24 15.81 2.71
C ILE A 126 -16.32 14.65 3.12
N PHE A 127 -15.15 14.93 3.70
CA PHE A 127 -14.23 13.89 4.13
C PHE A 127 -14.71 13.21 5.41
N LYS A 128 -14.97 11.91 5.33
CA LYS A 128 -15.22 11.03 6.49
C LYS A 128 -13.90 10.43 6.99
N THR A 129 -13.89 9.99 8.24
CA THR A 129 -12.77 9.28 8.87
C THR A 129 -13.13 7.82 9.09
N PHE A 130 -12.18 6.92 8.85
CA PHE A 130 -12.24 5.52 9.27
C PHE A 130 -11.80 5.39 10.72
N SER A 131 -10.58 5.82 11.04
CA SER A 131 -10.21 6.09 12.43
C SER A 131 -10.28 7.59 12.66
N PRO A 132 -11.12 8.07 13.59
CA PRO A 132 -11.16 9.49 13.91
C PRO A 132 -9.86 9.88 14.64
N GLN A 133 -9.27 11.01 14.31
CA GLN A 133 -9.83 12.19 13.66
C GLN A 133 -9.08 12.71 12.43
N ARG A 134 -7.84 12.26 12.20
CA ARG A 134 -6.89 12.87 11.28
C ARG A 134 -6.76 12.07 9.99
N LEU A 135 -6.64 12.81 8.89
CA LEU A 135 -6.49 12.29 7.55
C LEU A 135 -5.11 12.63 7.00
N PHE A 136 -4.74 11.99 5.90
CA PHE A 136 -3.46 12.20 5.24
C PHE A 136 -3.61 12.42 3.73
N THR A 137 -2.82 13.34 3.15
CA THR A 137 -2.82 13.59 1.70
C THR A 137 -1.55 14.28 1.17
N PRO A 138 -1.07 13.98 -0.06
CA PRO A 138 -0.08 14.81 -0.75
C PRO A 138 -0.68 16.18 -1.14
N VAL A 139 0.10 17.26 -1.07
CA VAL A 139 -0.44 18.64 -1.20
C VAL A 139 -0.05 19.36 -2.49
N LEU A 140 1.06 18.96 -3.14
CA LEU A 140 1.51 19.56 -4.40
C LEU A 140 0.95 18.88 -5.65
N GLU A 141 0.48 17.64 -5.51
CA GLU A 141 -0.18 16.85 -6.55
C GLU A 141 -1.05 15.78 -5.90
N ASN A 142 -1.86 15.09 -6.69
CA ASN A 142 -2.81 14.09 -6.23
C ASN A 142 -2.26 12.66 -6.29
N LYS A 143 -0.95 12.50 -6.17
CA LYS A 143 -0.27 11.20 -6.27
C LYS A 143 0.94 11.15 -5.36
N MET A 144 1.29 9.94 -4.97
CA MET A 144 2.44 9.67 -4.10
C MET A 144 2.91 8.23 -4.25
N TRP A 145 4.04 7.93 -3.62
CA TRP A 145 4.55 6.57 -3.51
C TRP A 145 4.66 6.15 -2.05
N ILE A 146 4.46 4.86 -1.83
CA ILE A 146 4.76 4.14 -0.59
C ILE A 146 5.90 3.18 -0.86
N ARG A 147 6.86 3.10 0.06
CA ARG A 147 7.93 2.10 0.09
C ARG A 147 8.00 1.43 1.45
N PHE A 148 8.45 0.18 1.44
CA PHE A 148 8.56 -0.64 2.65
C PHE A 148 10.02 -0.92 3.01
N PHE A 149 10.25 -1.03 4.31
CA PHE A 149 11.53 -1.30 4.94
C PHE A 149 11.30 -2.23 6.11
N VAL A 150 12.31 -3.04 6.44
CA VAL A 150 12.23 -3.90 7.61
C VAL A 150 12.08 -3.02 8.87
N PRO A 151 11.03 -3.24 9.69
CA PRO A 151 10.75 -2.41 10.84
C PRO A 151 11.86 -2.50 11.89
N GLY A 152 12.33 -1.37 12.40
CA GLY A 152 13.32 -1.36 13.49
C GLY A 152 14.76 -1.71 13.11
N THR A 153 15.10 -1.87 11.81
CA THR A 153 16.52 -2.02 11.43
C THR A 153 17.34 -0.83 11.92
N ASN A 154 18.47 -1.14 12.56
CA ASN A 154 19.20 -0.29 13.50
C ASN A 154 19.35 1.17 13.04
N LYS A 155 18.65 2.09 13.72
CA LYS A 155 18.85 3.55 13.57
C LYS A 155 20.33 3.94 13.78
N ALA A 156 21.04 3.22 14.64
CA ALA A 156 22.44 3.46 14.98
C ALA A 156 23.46 3.07 13.90
N LEU A 157 23.10 2.19 12.94
CA LEU A 157 24.00 1.70 11.89
C LEU A 157 23.67 2.29 10.50
N GLY A 158 22.70 3.20 10.40
CA GLY A 158 22.28 3.80 9.12
C GLY A 158 21.65 2.81 8.13
N GLN A 159 21.35 1.58 8.56
CA GLN A 159 20.84 0.53 7.69
C GLN A 159 19.30 0.62 7.59
N ASN A 160 18.83 1.20 6.49
CA ASN A 160 17.44 1.09 6.05
C ASN A 160 17.35 -0.10 5.09
N LEU A 161 16.95 -1.27 5.58
CA LEU A 161 16.87 -2.47 4.74
C LEU A 161 15.55 -2.44 3.94
N PRO A 162 15.58 -2.33 2.58
CA PRO A 162 14.37 -2.39 1.78
C PRO A 162 13.62 -3.71 1.98
N ALA A 163 12.30 -3.62 1.99
CA ALA A 163 11.44 -4.77 2.23
C ALA A 163 10.34 -4.90 1.17
N LEU A 164 9.75 -6.09 1.14
CA LEU A 164 8.57 -6.44 0.39
C LEU A 164 7.43 -6.73 1.37
N VAL A 165 6.20 -6.46 0.96
CA VAL A 165 4.98 -6.83 1.69
C VAL A 165 4.09 -7.72 0.84
N ARG A 166 3.28 -8.57 1.48
CA ARG A 166 2.39 -9.51 0.77
C ARG A 166 1.12 -8.85 0.26
N GLY A 167 0.66 -7.82 0.96
CA GLY A 167 -0.52 -7.07 0.58
C GLY A 167 -0.42 -5.63 1.07
N PHE A 168 -1.18 -4.76 0.42
CA PHE A 168 -1.35 -3.37 0.80
C PHE A 168 -2.82 -2.98 0.64
N GLY A 169 -3.35 -2.32 1.66
CA GLY A 169 -4.70 -1.78 1.69
C GLY A 169 -4.71 -0.37 2.24
N ILE A 170 -5.77 0.36 1.89
CA ILE A 170 -5.91 1.77 2.21
C ILE A 170 -7.39 2.13 2.30
N ILE A 171 -7.71 3.08 3.16
CA ILE A 171 -9.00 3.77 3.14
C ILE A 171 -8.86 5.06 2.36
N PHE A 172 -9.75 5.26 1.39
CA PHE A 172 -9.97 6.54 0.74
C PHE A 172 -11.22 7.20 1.31
N THR A 173 -11.23 8.52 1.32
CA THR A 173 -12.40 9.31 1.68
C THR A 173 -12.80 10.21 0.53
N ASP A 174 -14.10 10.23 0.25
CA ASP A 174 -14.75 11.05 -0.78
C ASP A 174 -14.33 10.69 -2.22
N VAL A 175 -14.45 9.42 -2.61
CA VAL A 175 -14.16 9.00 -3.99
C VAL A 175 -15.36 9.27 -4.88
N ASP A 176 -15.24 10.20 -5.83
CA ASP A 176 -16.37 10.55 -6.69
C ASP A 176 -16.35 9.84 -8.03
N PHE A 177 -15.18 9.69 -8.65
CA PHE A 177 -15.08 9.21 -10.02
C PHE A 177 -14.43 7.83 -10.12
N TYR A 178 -15.16 6.91 -10.75
CA TYR A 178 -14.62 5.58 -11.04
C TYR A 178 -13.35 5.70 -11.89
N GLY A 179 -12.31 4.97 -11.49
CA GLY A 179 -11.06 4.92 -12.23
C GLY A 179 -10.21 6.18 -12.13
N LYS A 180 -10.47 7.11 -11.21
CA LYS A 180 -9.56 8.22 -10.91
C LYS A 180 -8.70 7.92 -9.69
N THR A 181 -9.32 7.45 -8.62
CA THR A 181 -8.63 6.92 -7.44
C THR A 181 -8.20 5.47 -7.64
N LYS A 182 -6.90 5.18 -7.43
CA LYS A 182 -6.35 3.84 -7.70
C LYS A 182 -5.03 3.56 -6.99
N LEU A 183 -4.73 2.26 -6.89
CA LEU A 183 -3.43 1.73 -6.52
C LEU A 183 -2.72 1.12 -7.74
N ILE A 184 -1.41 1.36 -7.85
CA ILE A 184 -0.55 0.66 -8.80
C ILE A 184 0.58 -0.01 -8.00
N LEU A 185 0.62 -1.34 -8.05
CA LEU A 185 1.56 -2.15 -7.28
C LEU A 185 2.74 -2.55 -8.17
N PHE A 186 3.95 -2.51 -7.62
CA PHE A 186 5.17 -2.88 -8.31
C PHE A 186 5.93 -3.95 -7.52
N ASP A 187 6.44 -4.94 -8.25
CA ASP A 187 7.21 -6.04 -7.68
C ASP A 187 8.64 -5.67 -7.33
N GLN A 188 9.39 -6.62 -6.78
CA GLN A 188 10.79 -6.44 -6.41
C GLN A 188 11.70 -5.95 -7.56
N TYR A 189 11.34 -6.27 -8.80
CA TYR A 189 12.04 -5.90 -10.04
C TYR A 189 11.45 -4.65 -10.70
N ASP A 190 10.62 -3.89 -9.98
CA ASP A 190 9.94 -2.70 -10.49
C ASP A 190 8.97 -2.96 -11.66
N ARG A 191 8.54 -4.21 -11.84
CA ARG A 191 7.51 -4.57 -12.82
C ARG A 191 6.14 -4.35 -12.20
N LYS A 192 5.21 -3.83 -13.00
CA LYS A 192 3.84 -3.58 -12.55
C LYS A 192 3.12 -4.91 -12.30
N ILE A 193 2.67 -5.12 -11.07
CA ILE A 193 1.81 -6.25 -10.69
C ILE A 193 0.40 -6.01 -11.23
N GLY A 194 -0.13 -4.80 -11.06
CA GLY A 194 -1.48 -4.46 -11.50
C GLY A 194 -1.87 -3.01 -11.21
N VAL A 195 -3.04 -2.63 -11.71
CA VAL A 195 -3.72 -1.36 -11.43
C VAL A 195 -5.10 -1.70 -10.89
N TYR A 196 -5.46 -1.12 -9.74
CA TYR A 196 -6.67 -1.45 -9.01
C TYR A 196 -7.42 -0.16 -8.70
N ASN A 197 -8.65 -0.03 -9.19
CA ASN A 197 -9.46 1.19 -8.99
C ASN A 197 -10.26 1.08 -7.70
N ALA A 198 -10.35 2.20 -6.97
CA ALA A 198 -11.30 2.33 -5.87
C ALA A 198 -12.72 2.49 -6.42
N GLN A 199 -13.71 1.98 -5.71
CA GLN A 199 -15.12 2.18 -6.03
C GLN A 199 -15.57 3.56 -5.56
N PRO A 200 -16.43 4.27 -6.32
CA PRO A 200 -16.95 5.56 -5.88
C PRO A 200 -17.82 5.47 -4.63
N LYS A 201 -17.57 6.39 -3.71
CA LYS A 201 -18.42 6.72 -2.58
C LYS A 201 -18.24 8.20 -2.22
N ASN A 202 -18.96 9.04 -2.93
CA ASN A 202 -19.07 10.46 -2.63
C ASN A 202 -19.54 10.65 -1.18
N ASN A 203 -18.89 11.56 -0.46
CA ASN A 203 -19.14 11.86 0.96
C ASN A 203 -19.05 10.62 1.87
N GLY A 204 -18.25 9.62 1.51
CA GLY A 204 -18.08 8.41 2.32
C GLY A 204 -16.69 7.81 2.23
N LEU A 205 -16.56 6.56 2.66
CA LEU A 205 -15.30 5.83 2.74
C LEU A 205 -15.27 4.71 1.71
N THR A 206 -14.08 4.44 1.18
CA THR A 206 -13.80 3.31 0.30
C THR A 206 -12.57 2.57 0.79
N PHE A 207 -12.72 1.28 1.07
CA PHE A 207 -11.58 0.39 1.26
C PHE A 207 -11.13 -0.20 -0.07
N LEU A 208 -9.82 -0.24 -0.30
CA LEU A 208 -9.20 -1.00 -1.37
C LEU A 208 -7.93 -1.69 -0.87
N GLY A 209 -7.99 -3.01 -0.76
CA GLY A 209 -6.89 -3.90 -0.41
C GLY A 209 -6.53 -4.83 -1.56
N VAL A 210 -5.24 -5.06 -1.75
CA VAL A 210 -4.73 -6.06 -2.72
C VAL A 210 -3.72 -6.94 -2.01
N ILE A 211 -3.86 -8.26 -2.17
CA ILE A 211 -2.96 -9.24 -1.57
C ILE A 211 -2.49 -10.25 -2.62
N LEU A 212 -1.21 -10.59 -2.54
CA LEU A 212 -0.61 -11.68 -3.29
C LEU A 212 -0.82 -13.00 -2.54
N GLU A 213 -0.92 -14.11 -3.28
CA GLU A 213 -0.89 -15.43 -2.65
C GLU A 213 0.42 -15.63 -1.87
N LYS A 214 0.39 -16.45 -0.82
CA LYS A 214 1.59 -16.71 -0.01
C LYS A 214 2.76 -17.30 -0.81
N THR A 215 2.45 -18.00 -1.90
CA THR A 215 3.43 -18.61 -2.81
C THR A 215 3.86 -17.69 -3.96
N ASP A 216 3.38 -16.44 -3.99
CA ASP A 216 3.72 -15.50 -5.04
C ASP A 216 5.14 -14.94 -4.87
N PRO A 217 6.06 -15.19 -5.82
CA PRO A 217 7.46 -14.79 -5.68
C PRO A 217 7.68 -13.29 -5.91
N ARG A 218 6.66 -12.53 -6.32
CA ARG A 218 6.83 -11.13 -6.74
C ARG A 218 7.15 -10.20 -5.57
N GLY A 219 6.36 -10.28 -4.50
CA GLY A 219 6.36 -9.35 -3.36
C GLY A 219 6.07 -7.89 -3.75
N ILE A 220 5.35 -7.13 -2.92
CA ILE A 220 5.07 -5.72 -3.22
C ILE A 220 6.21 -4.87 -2.67
N LYS A 221 7.03 -4.30 -3.57
CA LYS A 221 8.14 -3.40 -3.21
C LYS A 221 7.68 -1.98 -2.95
N ARG A 222 6.77 -1.50 -3.79
CA ARG A 222 6.23 -0.14 -3.71
C ARG A 222 4.85 -0.03 -4.32
N VAL A 223 4.13 0.97 -3.84
CA VAL A 223 2.78 1.29 -4.29
C VAL A 223 2.75 2.73 -4.78
N ARG A 224 2.17 2.97 -5.95
CA ARG A 224 1.78 4.32 -6.37
C ARG A 224 0.31 4.51 -6.04
N VAL A 225 0.01 5.54 -5.28
CA VAL A 225 -1.35 5.96 -4.96
C VAL A 225 -1.71 7.17 -5.81
N ILE A 226 -2.89 7.15 -6.40
CA ILE A 226 -3.46 8.28 -7.15
C ILE A 226 -4.83 8.56 -6.55
N LEU A 227 -5.12 9.84 -6.30
CA LEU A 227 -6.29 10.36 -5.60
C LEU A 227 -7.11 11.22 -6.54
N GLY A 228 -8.30 10.76 -6.93
CA GLY A 228 -9.18 11.49 -7.84
C GLY A 228 -8.47 12.05 -9.07
N ASN A 229 -8.91 13.21 -9.53
CA ASN A 229 -8.25 13.97 -10.60
C ASN A 229 -7.77 15.35 -10.15
N ALA A 230 -7.94 15.70 -8.87
CA ALA A 230 -7.51 16.97 -8.29
C ALA A 230 -6.79 16.76 -6.95
N LYS A 231 -5.92 17.71 -6.60
CA LYS A 231 -5.24 17.76 -5.30
C LYS A 231 -6.06 18.60 -4.31
N VAL A 232 -5.76 18.49 -3.02
CA VAL A 232 -6.31 19.43 -2.02
C VAL A 232 -6.02 20.90 -2.37
N GLY A 233 -6.98 21.76 -2.06
CA GLY A 233 -7.07 23.16 -2.47
C GLY A 233 -7.99 23.40 -3.67
N PHE A 234 -8.41 22.35 -4.39
CA PHE A 234 -9.44 22.44 -5.42
C PHE A 234 -10.84 22.28 -4.81
N ARG A 235 -11.84 22.94 -5.39
CA ARG A 235 -13.24 22.69 -5.03
C ARG A 235 -13.68 21.35 -5.62
N ASP A 236 -14.00 20.41 -4.74
CA ASP A 236 -14.59 19.13 -5.09
C ASP A 236 -16.00 19.31 -5.72
N GLY A 237 -16.34 18.48 -6.71
CA GLY A 237 -17.62 18.48 -7.41
C GLY A 237 -17.54 17.96 -8.85
N ALA A 238 -18.42 18.44 -9.73
CA ALA A 238 -18.64 17.84 -11.06
C ALA A 238 -17.41 17.72 -11.98
N ALA A 239 -16.39 18.58 -11.81
CA ALA A 239 -15.17 18.57 -12.63
C ALA A 239 -13.96 17.98 -11.91
N TYR A 240 -13.93 18.07 -10.58
CA TYR A 240 -12.78 17.75 -9.75
C TYR A 240 -13.20 16.82 -8.63
N ASP A 241 -12.53 15.68 -8.56
CA ASP A 241 -12.62 14.66 -7.51
C ASP A 241 -11.37 14.81 -6.64
N VAL A 242 -11.57 15.31 -5.42
CA VAL A 242 -10.53 15.54 -4.42
C VAL A 242 -10.63 14.45 -3.37
N VAL A 243 -9.77 13.45 -3.47
CA VAL A 243 -9.75 12.33 -2.52
C VAL A 243 -8.64 12.53 -1.49
N THR A 244 -8.92 12.20 -0.23
CA THR A 244 -7.87 12.06 0.80
C THR A 244 -7.88 10.65 1.38
N MET A 245 -6.98 10.36 2.32
CA MET A 245 -6.77 8.98 2.77
C MET A 245 -6.82 8.86 4.29
N ASP A 246 -7.24 7.68 4.69
CA ASP A 246 -7.25 7.18 6.05
C ASP A 246 -6.71 5.73 6.05
N ASN A 247 -6.52 5.13 7.22
CA ASN A 247 -5.52 4.10 7.56
C ASN A 247 -4.96 3.21 6.44
N PHE A 248 -3.65 2.95 6.54
CA PHE A 248 -2.94 2.06 5.63
C PHE A 248 -2.71 0.72 6.30
N PHE A 249 -2.89 -0.37 5.56
CA PHE A 249 -2.73 -1.74 6.05
C PHE A 249 -1.73 -2.47 5.15
N TYR A 250 -0.76 -3.16 5.71
CA TYR A 250 0.18 -3.94 4.90
C TYR A 250 0.72 -5.14 5.67
N GLY A 251 1.01 -6.21 4.95
CA GLY A 251 1.62 -7.39 5.56
C GLY A 251 2.97 -7.04 6.18
N GLU A 252 3.44 -7.85 7.13
CA GLU A 252 4.75 -7.65 7.76
C GLU A 252 5.85 -7.44 6.69
N PRO A 253 6.63 -6.34 6.76
CA PRO A 253 7.69 -6.10 5.79
C PRO A 253 8.87 -7.06 5.99
N ILE A 254 9.18 -7.84 4.96
CA ILE A 254 10.25 -8.83 4.94
C ILE A 254 11.36 -8.35 4.00
N ALA A 255 12.61 -8.54 4.41
CA ALA A 255 13.77 -8.18 3.59
C ALA A 255 13.72 -8.90 2.22
N VAL A 256 14.13 -8.22 1.15
CA VAL A 256 14.15 -8.79 -0.21
C VAL A 256 14.92 -10.12 -0.28
N SER A 257 15.99 -10.27 0.51
CA SER A 257 16.81 -11.50 0.55
C SER A 257 16.14 -12.69 1.24
N HIS A 258 15.01 -12.49 1.90
CA HIS A 258 14.28 -13.50 2.68
C HIS A 258 12.82 -13.63 2.21
N TRP A 259 12.50 -13.10 1.01
CA TRP A 259 11.17 -13.16 0.41
C TRP A 259 10.91 -14.50 -0.29
#